data_AF-A0A6A4M7L1-F1
#
_entry.id   AF-A0A6A4M7L1-F1
#
_cell.length_a   1.000
_cell.length_b   1.000
_cell.length_c   1.000
_cell.angle_alpha   90.00
_cell.angle_beta   90.00
_cell.angle_gamma   90.00
#
_symmetry.space_group_name_H-M   'P 1'
#
loop_
_entity.id
_entity.type
_entity.pdbx_description
1 polymer ?
#
loop_
_entity_poly.entity_id
_entity_poly.type
_entity_poly.pdbx_seq_one_letter_code
_entity_poly.pdbx_strand_id
1 'polypeptide(L)'
;MLIQLDQLSLFENGVLSVPAGSKAAGDLRNNCRTLKLARRIPMKLDKERGLWILQKELPEGRYEYKYVVDGEWTCNYYELVTPANKDGHVNNYVQVTDDDPNSITAALRARMTSNDPNLTTSERLQIRQFLEAYQLEG
;
A
#
# COMPACT_ATOMS: atom_id res chain seq x y z
N MET A 1 3.00 -30.72 3.04
CA MET A 1 3.22 -30.51 1.59
C MET A 1 3.65 -29.07 1.43
N LEU A 2 4.96 -28.83 1.28
CA LEU A 2 5.55 -27.50 1.16
C LEU A 2 5.13 -26.93 -0.20
N ILE A 3 4.35 -25.84 -0.20
CA ILE A 3 4.07 -25.11 -1.43
C ILE A 3 5.31 -24.26 -1.71
N GLN A 4 6.13 -24.77 -2.62
CA GLN A 4 7.31 -24.11 -3.16
C GLN A 4 6.81 -22.90 -3.97
N LEU A 5 6.99 -21.69 -3.44
CA LEU A 5 6.72 -20.42 -4.13
C LEU A 5 7.86 -20.15 -5.13
N ASP A 6 8.15 -21.11 -6.00
CA ASP A 6 8.98 -20.88 -7.16
C ASP A 6 8.05 -20.43 -8.29
N GLN A 7 8.15 -19.16 -8.67
CA GLN A 7 7.89 -18.52 -9.97
C GLN A 7 7.40 -17.08 -9.75
N LEU A 8 8.36 -16.16 -9.71
CA LEU A 8 8.23 -14.73 -10.07
C LEU A 8 6.95 -14.01 -9.62
N SER A 9 6.88 -13.65 -8.34
CA SER A 9 6.04 -12.51 -7.92
C SER A 9 6.69 -11.23 -8.42
N LEU A 10 6.21 -10.69 -9.54
CA LEU A 10 6.65 -9.40 -10.08
C LEU A 10 5.66 -8.33 -9.62
N PHE A 11 6.13 -7.41 -8.78
CA PHE A 11 5.44 -6.15 -8.54
C PHE A 11 5.86 -5.17 -9.63
N GLU A 12 5.09 -5.09 -10.71
CA GLU A 12 5.24 -4.07 -11.75
C GLU A 12 3.92 -3.29 -11.81
N ASN A 13 3.97 -1.96 -11.64
CA ASN A 13 2.82 -1.05 -11.85
C ASN A 13 1.55 -1.34 -11.02
N GLY A 14 1.66 -1.67 -9.73
CA GLY A 14 0.47 -1.81 -8.86
C GLY A 14 -0.22 -3.18 -8.93
N VAL A 15 0.47 -4.20 -9.45
CA VAL A 15 -0.05 -5.55 -9.61
C VAL A 15 0.50 -6.47 -8.52
N LEU A 16 -0.38 -7.00 -7.65
CA LEU A 16 -0.04 -8.05 -6.68
C LEU A 16 -0.32 -9.42 -7.30
N SER A 17 0.64 -10.35 -7.25
CA SER A 17 0.50 -11.68 -7.85
C SER A 17 0.92 -12.82 -6.90
N VAL A 18 0.15 -13.92 -6.86
CA VAL A 18 0.52 -15.15 -6.13
C VAL A 18 0.26 -16.41 -6.97
N PRO A 19 1.09 -17.47 -6.88
CA PRO A 19 0.87 -18.73 -7.59
C PRO A 19 -0.51 -19.36 -7.35
N ALA A 20 -1.11 -19.93 -8.40
CA ALA A 20 -2.43 -20.53 -8.35
C ALA A 20 -2.38 -21.96 -7.76
N GLY A 21 -2.90 -22.09 -6.55
CA GLY A 21 -3.24 -23.38 -5.92
C GLY A 21 -4.43 -23.33 -4.95
N SER A 22 -4.90 -22.12 -4.60
CA SER A 22 -5.74 -21.82 -3.44
C SER A 22 -6.48 -20.48 -3.61
N LYS A 23 -7.59 -20.20 -2.91
CA LYS A 23 -8.28 -18.89 -3.01
C LYS A 23 -7.44 -17.80 -2.34
N ALA A 24 -7.18 -16.69 -3.05
CA ALA A 24 -6.36 -15.58 -2.53
C ALA A 24 -7.15 -14.27 -2.40
N ALA A 25 -6.94 -13.56 -1.29
CA ALA A 25 -7.39 -12.17 -1.09
C ALA A 25 -6.25 -11.33 -0.52
N GLY A 26 -6.17 -10.05 -0.92
CA GLY A 26 -5.24 -9.09 -0.32
C GLY A 26 -5.95 -8.22 0.71
N ASP A 27 -5.31 -7.96 1.86
CA ASP A 27 -5.71 -6.89 2.77
C ASP A 27 -4.72 -5.73 2.67
N LEU A 28 -5.12 -4.61 2.06
CA LEU A 28 -4.30 -3.40 1.94
C LEU A 28 -4.59 -2.43 3.08
N ARG A 29 -3.55 -2.01 3.79
CA ARG A 29 -3.58 -1.00 4.83
C ARG A 29 -2.75 0.21 4.41
N ASN A 30 -3.32 1.41 4.56
CA ASN A 30 -2.63 2.69 4.44
C ASN A 30 -2.79 3.46 5.76
N ASN A 31 -1.82 4.30 6.11
CA ASN A 31 -1.84 5.22 7.24
C ASN A 31 -2.84 6.39 7.07
N CYS A 32 -3.51 6.50 5.93
CA CYS A 32 -4.53 7.54 5.71
C CYS A 32 -5.83 7.21 6.45
N ARG A 33 -6.22 8.06 7.41
CA ARG A 33 -7.42 7.93 8.27
C ARG A 33 -8.76 7.79 7.50
N THR A 34 -8.79 8.01 6.19
CA THR A 34 -10.01 7.90 5.34
C THR A 34 -10.14 6.57 4.60
N LEU A 35 -9.10 5.74 4.54
CA LEU A 35 -9.22 4.37 4.01
C LEU A 35 -9.75 3.46 5.12
N LYS A 36 -11.07 3.24 5.09
CA LYS A 36 -11.78 2.23 5.91
C LYS A 36 -10.89 1.01 6.15
N LEU A 37 -10.65 0.72 7.44
CA LEU A 37 -9.90 -0.43 7.93
C LEU A 37 -10.26 -1.73 7.17
N ALA A 38 -9.21 -2.53 6.92
CA ALA A 38 -9.21 -3.96 6.66
C ALA A 38 -10.40 -4.50 5.86
N ARG A 39 -10.27 -4.49 4.52
CA ARG A 39 -11.21 -5.22 3.64
C ARG A 39 -10.41 -6.21 2.82
N ARG A 40 -10.75 -7.49 2.95
CA ARG A 40 -10.28 -8.55 2.05
C ARG A 40 -10.76 -8.23 0.63
N ILE A 41 -9.82 -7.95 -0.27
CA ILE A 41 -10.11 -7.71 -1.69
C ILE A 41 -9.89 -9.03 -2.43
N PRO A 42 -10.92 -9.60 -3.07
CA PRO A 42 -10.75 -10.80 -3.88
C PRO A 42 -9.78 -10.58 -5.04
N MET A 43 -8.88 -11.53 -5.27
CA MET A 43 -7.97 -11.52 -6.42
C MET A 43 -8.62 -12.24 -7.62
N LYS A 44 -8.18 -11.93 -8.85
CA LYS A 44 -8.63 -12.58 -10.09
C LYS A 44 -7.64 -13.66 -10.52
N LEU A 45 -8.09 -14.87 -10.80
CA LEU A 45 -7.23 -15.93 -11.33
C LEU A 45 -6.95 -15.70 -12.82
N ASP A 46 -5.70 -15.46 -13.16
CA ASP A 46 -5.14 -15.62 -14.50
C ASP A 46 -4.80 -17.11 -14.69
N LYS A 47 -5.63 -17.78 -15.50
CA LYS A 47 -5.52 -19.22 -15.73
C LYS A 47 -4.34 -19.59 -16.64
N GLU A 48 -3.93 -18.68 -17.52
CA GLU A 48 -2.85 -18.95 -18.48
C GLU A 48 -1.50 -18.90 -17.78
N ARG A 49 -1.34 -17.93 -16.88
CA ARG A 49 -0.14 -17.78 -16.05
C ARG A 49 -0.16 -18.62 -14.78
N GLY A 50 -1.34 -19.11 -14.39
CA GLY A 50 -1.50 -19.80 -13.10
C GLY A 50 -1.21 -18.87 -11.94
N LEU A 51 -1.71 -17.62 -11.97
CA LEU A 51 -1.49 -16.61 -10.94
C LEU A 51 -2.81 -15.97 -10.49
N TRP A 52 -2.95 -15.68 -9.20
CA TRP A 52 -3.96 -14.74 -8.71
C TRP A 52 -3.42 -13.33 -8.79
N ILE A 53 -4.19 -12.42 -9.38
CA ILE A 53 -3.78 -11.05 -9.68
C ILE A 53 -4.75 -10.04 -9.06
N LEU A 54 -4.22 -9.03 -8.38
CA LEU A 54 -4.96 -7.83 -7.98
C LEU A 54 -4.29 -6.60 -8.58
N GLN A 55 -5.04 -5.86 -9.41
CA GLN A 55 -4.62 -4.58 -9.97
C GLN A 55 -5.43 -3.47 -9.32
N LYS A 56 -4.75 -2.43 -8.82
CA LYS A 56 -5.42 -1.30 -8.18
C LYS A 56 -4.61 -0.03 -8.36
N GLU A 57 -5.29 1.04 -8.75
CA GLU A 57 -4.72 2.38 -8.69
C GLU A 57 -4.58 2.82 -7.23
N LEU A 58 -3.35 3.14 -6.85
CA LEU A 58 -3.01 3.58 -5.51
C LEU A 58 -2.40 4.97 -5.61
N PRO A 59 -2.90 5.96 -4.84
CA PRO A 59 -2.18 7.20 -4.65
C PRO A 59 -0.78 6.92 -4.12
N GLU A 60 0.18 7.79 -4.43
CA GLU A 60 1.49 7.79 -3.79
C GLU A 60 1.42 7.65 -2.26
N GLY A 61 2.26 6.77 -1.72
CA GLY A 61 2.28 6.42 -0.32
C GLY A 61 2.85 5.03 -0.06
N ARG A 62 3.02 4.70 1.22
CA ARG A 62 3.41 3.36 1.65
C ARG A 62 2.16 2.56 2.04
N TYR A 63 2.01 1.39 1.45
CA TYR A 63 0.91 0.48 1.70
C TYR A 63 1.44 -0.83 2.24
N GLU A 64 0.98 -1.24 3.41
CA GLU A 64 1.26 -2.57 3.93
C GLU A 64 0.14 -3.52 3.54
N TYR A 65 0.48 -4.75 3.20
CA TYR A 65 -0.50 -5.75 2.85
C TYR A 65 -0.14 -7.15 3.34
N LYS A 66 -1.13 -8.03 3.33
CA LYS A 66 -0.95 -9.45 3.61
C LYS A 66 -1.92 -10.27 2.77
N TYR A 67 -1.49 -11.46 2.37
CA TYR A 67 -2.33 -12.38 1.63
C TYR A 67 -3.17 -13.21 2.59
N VAL A 68 -4.37 -13.55 2.16
CA VAL A 68 -5.19 -14.60 2.79
C VAL A 68 -5.32 -15.72 1.77
N VAL A 69 -4.63 -16.83 2.01
CA VAL A 69 -4.60 -18.01 1.14
C VAL A 69 -5.31 -19.14 1.87
N ASP A 70 -6.44 -19.60 1.33
CA ASP A 70 -7.31 -20.61 1.96
C ASP A 70 -7.72 -20.30 3.41
N GLY A 71 -7.88 -19.01 3.72
CA GLY A 71 -8.27 -18.54 5.05
C GLY A 71 -7.11 -18.23 5.98
N GLU A 72 -5.88 -18.62 5.61
CA GLU A 72 -4.66 -18.39 6.38
C GLU A 72 -3.95 -17.10 5.97
N TRP A 73 -3.44 -16.36 6.95
CA TRP A 73 -2.70 -15.12 6.70
C TRP A 73 -1.25 -15.42 6.31
N THR A 74 -0.91 -15.15 5.06
CA THR A 74 0.39 -15.49 4.47
C THR A 74 1.16 -14.24 4.07
N CYS A 75 2.46 -14.23 4.37
CA CYS A 75 3.41 -13.21 3.94
C CYS A 75 4.31 -13.80 2.83
N ASN A 76 4.52 -13.05 1.76
CA ASN A 76 5.43 -13.44 0.69
C ASN A 76 6.83 -12.90 0.99
N TYR A 77 7.76 -13.75 1.42
CA TYR A 77 9.13 -13.33 1.77
C TYR A 77 10.03 -13.04 0.55
N TYR A 78 9.53 -13.24 -0.67
CA TYR A 78 10.20 -12.83 -1.90
C TYR A 78 9.83 -11.39 -2.34
N GLU A 79 8.86 -10.77 -1.66
CA GLU A 79 8.49 -9.36 -1.84
C GLU A 79 9.02 -8.50 -0.68
N LEU A 80 8.89 -7.19 -0.80
CA LEU A 80 9.27 -6.28 0.29
C LEU A 80 8.41 -6.55 1.54
N VAL A 81 9.08 -6.71 2.68
CA VAL A 81 8.46 -7.02 3.97
C VAL A 81 8.81 -5.99 5.04
N THR A 82 7.87 -5.72 5.93
CA THR A 82 8.11 -4.86 7.09
C THR A 82 9.03 -5.55 8.09
N PRO A 83 9.73 -4.78 8.94
CA PRO A 83 10.21 -5.32 10.21
C PRO A 83 9.05 -5.95 10.98
N ALA A 84 9.34 -6.95 11.80
CA ALA A 84 8.37 -7.50 12.72
C ALA A 84 7.87 -6.40 13.67
N ASN A 85 6.56 -6.30 13.85
CA ASN A 85 5.98 -5.41 14.85
C ASN A 85 6.24 -5.95 16.28
N LYS A 86 5.77 -5.24 17.31
CA LYS A 86 5.94 -5.66 18.72
C LYS A 86 5.38 -7.05 19.04
N ASP A 87 4.40 -7.48 18.25
CA ASP A 87 3.72 -8.78 18.39
C ASP A 87 4.35 -9.87 17.50
N GLY A 88 5.47 -9.57 16.81
CA GLY A 88 6.15 -10.49 15.91
C GLY A 88 5.50 -10.61 14.52
N HIS A 89 4.47 -9.84 14.22
CA HIS A 89 3.79 -9.87 12.93
C HIS A 89 4.59 -9.13 11.87
N VAL A 90 4.78 -9.81 10.73
CA VAL A 90 5.37 -9.27 9.51
C VAL A 90 4.27 -9.12 8.45
N ASN A 91 4.34 -8.03 7.70
CA ASN A 91 3.50 -7.74 6.54
C ASN A 91 4.39 -7.58 5.31
N ASN A 92 3.81 -7.74 4.13
CA ASN A 92 4.39 -7.21 2.91
C ASN A 92 4.14 -5.69 2.85
N TYR A 93 4.90 -4.97 2.03
CA TYR A 93 4.58 -3.58 1.71
C TYR A 93 4.97 -3.21 0.28
N VAL A 94 4.33 -2.15 -0.22
CA VAL A 94 4.69 -1.46 -1.45
C VAL A 94 4.88 0.01 -1.15
N GLN A 95 5.90 0.61 -1.78
CA GLN A 95 6.07 2.06 -1.85
C GLN A 95 5.63 2.54 -3.23
N VAL A 96 4.58 3.36 -3.28
CA VAL A 96 4.14 4.04 -4.51
C VAL A 96 4.73 5.46 -4.49
N THR A 97 5.48 5.81 -5.53
CA THR A 97 6.10 7.14 -5.72
C THR A 97 5.62 7.75 -7.02
N ASP A 98 5.76 9.07 -7.15
CA ASP A 98 5.63 9.75 -8.44
C ASP A 98 6.67 9.18 -9.42
N ASP A 99 6.34 9.14 -10.71
CA ASP A 99 7.24 8.70 -11.77
C ASP A 99 8.39 9.70 -11.96
N ASP A 100 8.19 10.97 -11.57
CA ASP A 100 9.24 11.99 -11.52
C ASP A 100 9.75 12.24 -10.08
N PRO A 101 10.90 11.65 -9.69
CA PRO A 101 11.48 11.88 -8.37
C PRO A 101 11.96 13.32 -8.14
N ASN A 102 12.09 14.13 -9.18
CA ASN A 102 12.46 15.55 -9.10
C ASN A 102 11.24 16.48 -9.11
N SER A 103 10.03 15.93 -9.15
CA SER A 103 8.79 16.69 -9.06
C SER A 103 8.76 17.52 -7.78
N ILE A 104 8.29 18.78 -7.89
CA ILE A 104 8.06 19.67 -6.74
C ILE A 104 7.17 18.96 -5.70
N THR A 105 6.24 18.13 -6.16
CA THR A 105 5.35 17.31 -5.32
C THR A 105 6.13 16.27 -4.52
N ALA A 106 7.10 15.58 -5.13
CA ALA A 106 7.93 14.58 -4.44
C ALA A 106 8.79 15.24 -3.34
N ALA A 107 9.42 16.37 -3.64
CA ALA A 107 10.19 17.15 -2.67
C ALA A 107 9.32 17.67 -1.52
N LEU A 108 8.12 18.17 -1.83
CA LEU A 108 7.15 18.62 -0.84
C LEU A 108 6.71 17.48 0.09
N ARG A 109 6.38 16.31 -0.46
CA ARG A 109 5.98 15.12 0.33
C ARG A 109 7.11 14.63 1.22
N ALA A 110 8.35 14.59 0.72
CA ALA A 110 9.50 14.19 1.53
C ALA A 110 9.69 15.13 2.73
N ARG A 111 9.54 16.44 2.52
CA ARG A 111 9.56 17.44 3.61
C ARG A 111 8.42 17.22 4.61
N MET A 112 7.20 17.04 4.11
CA MET A 112 5.98 16.91 4.94
C MET A 112 5.88 15.59 5.71
N THR A 113 6.48 14.51 5.22
CA THR A 113 6.43 13.18 5.87
C THR A 113 7.66 12.88 6.73
N SER A 114 8.58 13.84 6.86
CA SER A 114 9.73 13.75 7.76
C SER A 114 9.30 13.75 9.23
N ASN A 115 10.19 13.32 10.13
CA ASN A 115 9.89 13.25 11.58
C ASN A 115 9.61 14.62 12.22
N ASP A 116 10.09 15.70 11.60
CA ASP A 116 9.88 17.07 12.07
C ASP A 116 9.54 17.99 10.87
N PRO A 117 8.29 17.92 10.37
CA PRO A 117 7.91 18.66 9.19
C PRO A 117 7.68 20.13 9.55
N ASN A 118 8.57 21.01 9.07
CA ASN A 118 8.40 22.45 9.26
C ASN A 118 7.62 23.08 8.10
N LEU A 119 6.43 23.62 8.41
CA LEU A 119 5.58 24.33 7.46
C LEU A 119 5.99 25.80 7.34
N THR A 120 6.15 26.27 6.10
CA THR A 120 6.32 27.69 5.77
C THR A 120 5.07 28.50 6.14
N THR A 121 5.24 29.82 6.29
CA THR A 121 4.12 30.74 6.58
C THR A 121 3.00 30.62 5.54
N SER A 122 3.34 30.49 4.26
CA SER A 122 2.37 30.37 3.16
C SER A 122 1.58 29.07 3.23
N GLU A 123 2.23 27.94 3.53
CA GLU A 123 1.54 26.64 3.69
C GLU A 123 0.59 26.66 4.90
N ARG A 124 1.01 27.27 6.02
CA ARG A 124 0.15 27.47 7.19
C ARG A 124 -1.07 28.33 6.86
N LEU A 125 -0.90 29.36 6.03
CA LEU A 125 -1.99 30.22 5.59
C LEU A 125 -2.99 29.46 4.71
N GLN A 126 -2.50 28.65 3.77
CA GLN A 126 -3.35 27.80 2.93
C GLN A 126 -4.17 26.80 3.76
N ILE A 127 -3.54 26.13 4.73
CA ILE A 127 -4.24 25.22 5.65
C ILE A 127 -5.33 25.98 6.42
N ARG A 128 -5.03 27.17 6.94
CA ARG A 128 -6.01 27.98 7.67
C ARG A 128 -7.21 28.34 6.79
N GLN A 129 -6.97 28.85 5.58
CA GLN A 129 -8.02 29.21 4.63
C GLN A 129 -8.93 28.01 4.29
N PHE A 130 -8.34 26.84 4.09
CA PHE A 130 -9.08 25.61 3.84
C PHE A 130 -9.98 25.23 5.03
N LEU A 131 -9.47 25.30 6.26
CA LEU A 131 -10.23 24.98 7.46
C LEU A 131 -11.36 25.98 7.73
N GLU A 132 -11.12 27.27 7.49
CA GLU A 132 -12.14 28.32 7.62
C GLU A 132 -13.28 28.13 6.62
N ALA A 133 -12.96 27.77 5.36
CA ALA A 133 -13.97 27.48 4.34
C ALA A 133 -14.87 26.29 4.73
N TYR A 134 -14.30 25.24 5.32
CA TYR A 134 -15.06 24.07 5.80
C TYR A 134 -16.04 24.40 6.92
N GLN A 135 -15.77 25.42 7.74
CA GLN A 135 -16.66 25.83 8.83
C GLN A 135 -17.84 26.69 8.37
N LEU A 136 -17.79 27.21 7.14
CA LEU A 136 -18.85 28.05 6.56
C LEU A 136 -19.86 27.24 5.73
N GLU A 137 -19.56 25.98 5.42
CA GLU A 137 -20.39 25.08 4.60
C GLU A 137 -21.14 24.01 5.41
N GLY A 138 -21.04 24.02 6.75
CA GLY A 138 -21.74 23.10 7.67
C GLY A 138 -22.81 23.78 8.50
#